data_AF-A0A1N7KQ95-F1
#
_entry.id   AF-A0A1N7KQ95-F1
#
_cell.length_a   1.000
_cell.length_b   1.000
_cell.length_c   1.000
_cell.angle_alpha   90.00
_cell.angle_beta   90.00
_cell.angle_gamma   90.00
#
_symmetry.space_group_name_H-M   'P 1'
#
loop_
_entity.id
_entity.type
_entity.pdbx_description
1 polymer ?
#
loop_
_entity_poly.entity_id
_entity_poly.type
_entity_poly.pdbx_seq_one_letter_code
_entity_poly.pdbx_strand_id
1 'polypeptide(L)'
;MNIFLNKLIEQKWMSWVVKNPKKFYIYSMVFLSISFVGSLIQGIFFPSDATFKVKPPTLYSKSLTTENNFKNNEKEMANIVNELKTLKVKRDRNALQKEDSLRIEYLYNQYQKLKNGH
;
A
#
# COMPACT_ATOMS: atom_id res chain seq x y z
N MET A 1 -38.45 0.39 10.76
CA MET A 1 -38.84 1.78 10.46
C MET A 1 -40.11 1.74 9.62
N ASN A 2 -41.23 2.26 10.12
CA ASN A 2 -42.59 1.94 9.65
C ASN A 2 -42.89 2.38 8.20
N ILE A 3 -43.23 1.42 7.35
CA ILE A 3 -43.67 1.61 5.95
C ILE A 3 -44.86 2.59 5.85
N PHE A 4 -45.77 2.56 6.83
CA PHE A 4 -46.90 3.47 6.91
C PHE A 4 -46.52 4.93 7.16
N LEU A 5 -45.47 5.19 7.94
CA LEU A 5 -44.99 6.56 8.18
C LEU A 5 -44.41 7.16 6.91
N ASN A 6 -43.63 6.37 6.15
CA ASN A 6 -43.05 6.82 4.88
C ASN A 6 -44.14 7.18 3.87
N LYS A 7 -45.20 6.37 3.77
CA LYS A 7 -46.33 6.63 2.87
C LYS A 7 -47.09 7.92 3.20
N LEU A 8 -47.30 8.20 4.50
CA LEU A 8 -47.94 9.45 4.95
C LEU A 8 -47.06 10.67 4.70
N ILE A 9 -45.75 10.52 4.92
CA ILE A 9 -44.76 11.57 4.65
C ILE A 9 -44.75 11.89 3.16
N GLU A 10 -44.70 10.89 2.27
CA GLU A 10 -44.74 11.06 0.81
C GLU A 10 -45.99 11.81 0.35
N GLN A 11 -47.19 11.44 0.82
CA GLN A 11 -48.42 12.14 0.43
C GLN A 11 -48.44 13.61 0.89
N LYS A 12 -47.98 13.86 2.12
CA LYS A 12 -47.90 15.23 2.66
C LYS A 12 -46.85 16.07 1.93
N TRP A 13 -45.72 15.45 1.55
CA TRP A 13 -44.67 16.10 0.77
C TRP A 13 -45.14 16.43 -0.65
N MET A 14 -45.74 15.48 -1.35
CA MET A 14 -46.26 15.68 -2.71
C MET A 14 -47.33 16.78 -2.74
N SER A 15 -48.26 16.78 -1.79
CA SER A 15 -49.28 17.85 -1.70
C SER A 15 -48.68 19.21 -1.38
N TRP A 16 -47.57 19.28 -0.64
CA TRP A 16 -46.86 20.54 -0.37
C TRP A 16 -46.11 21.07 -1.60
N VAL A 17 -45.44 20.18 -2.36
CA VAL A 17 -44.72 20.53 -3.60
C VAL A 17 -45.68 21.12 -4.63
N VAL A 18 -46.84 20.49 -4.82
CA VAL A 18 -47.87 20.98 -5.75
C VAL A 18 -48.43 22.34 -5.32
N LYS A 19 -48.61 22.56 -4.01
CA LYS A 19 -49.12 23.84 -3.48
C LYS A 19 -48.11 24.98 -3.57
N ASN A 20 -46.81 24.71 -3.48
CA ASN A 20 -45.76 25.73 -3.41
C ASN A 20 -44.59 25.49 -4.38
N PRO A 21 -44.84 25.46 -5.71
CA PRO A 21 -43.85 25.06 -6.69
C PRO A 21 -42.62 25.99 -6.73
N LYS A 22 -42.83 27.30 -6.52
CA LYS A 22 -41.73 28.29 -6.50
C LYS A 22 -40.74 28.05 -5.36
N LYS A 23 -41.24 27.71 -4.17
CA LYS A 23 -40.39 27.46 -2.99
C LYS A 23 -39.62 26.15 -3.16
N PHE A 24 -40.29 25.11 -3.67
CA PHE A 24 -39.65 23.84 -4.00
C PHE A 24 -38.49 24.04 -4.99
N TYR A 25 -38.73 24.79 -6.07
CA TYR A 25 -37.69 25.10 -7.05
C TYR A 25 -36.47 25.79 -6.42
N ILE A 26 -36.69 26.80 -5.57
CA ILE A 26 -35.58 27.51 -4.89
C ILE A 26 -34.76 26.55 -4.03
N TYR A 27 -35.42 25.73 -3.19
CA TYR A 27 -34.70 24.77 -2.34
C TYR A 27 -33.94 23.73 -3.17
N SER A 28 -34.56 23.21 -4.23
CA SER A 28 -33.91 22.27 -5.15
C SER A 28 -32.71 22.90 -5.83
N MET A 29 -32.82 24.16 -6.27
CA MET A 29 -31.74 24.87 -6.95
C MET A 29 -30.57 25.17 -6.01
N VAL A 30 -30.85 25.54 -4.76
CA VAL A 30 -29.82 25.74 -3.73
C VAL A 30 -29.12 24.41 -3.41
N PHE A 31 -29.89 23.33 -3.22
CA PHE A 31 -29.33 22.00 -2.96
C PHE A 31 -28.44 21.52 -4.11
N LEU A 32 -28.90 21.69 -5.36
CA LEU A 32 -28.14 21.33 -6.54
C LEU A 32 -26.84 22.15 -6.64
N SER A 33 -26.91 23.44 -6.34
CA SER A 33 -25.73 24.32 -6.36
C SER A 33 -24.70 23.92 -5.31
N ILE A 34 -25.13 23.61 -4.08
CA ILE A 34 -24.24 23.15 -3.01
C ILE A 34 -23.62 21.79 -3.37
N SER A 35 -24.43 20.86 -3.89
CA SER A 35 -23.95 19.54 -4.32
C SER A 35 -22.94 19.64 -5.46
N PHE A 36 -23.17 20.56 -6.41
CA PHE A 36 -22.25 20.82 -7.51
C PHE A 36 -20.91 21.36 -7.01
N VAL A 37 -20.91 22.36 -6.11
CA VAL A 37 -19.67 22.87 -5.50
C VAL A 37 -18.94 21.77 -4.73
N GLY A 38 -19.68 20.95 -3.96
CA GLY A 38 -19.12 19.79 -3.28
C GLY A 38 -18.47 18.79 -4.23
N SER A 39 -19.11 18.49 -5.37
CA SER A 39 -18.57 17.61 -6.40
C SER A 39 -17.31 18.18 -7.07
N LEU A 40 -17.24 19.50 -7.29
CA LEU A 40 -16.04 20.16 -7.79
C LEU A 40 -14.87 20.05 -6.80
N ILE A 41 -15.13 20.31 -5.52
CA ILE A 41 -14.11 20.17 -4.46
C ILE A 41 -13.66 18.71 -4.37
N GLN A 42 -14.59 17.76 -4.41
CA GLN A 42 -14.26 16.33 -4.42
C GLN A 42 -13.42 15.97 -5.66
N GLY A 43 -13.75 16.49 -6.85
CA GLY A 43 -12.97 16.24 -8.06
C GLY A 43 -11.55 16.82 -8.03
N ILE A 44 -11.34 17.94 -7.34
CA ILE A 44 -10.02 18.57 -7.19
C ILE A 44 -9.19 17.90 -6.09
N PHE A 45 -9.77 17.63 -4.92
CA PHE A 45 -9.06 17.08 -3.76
C PHE A 45 -8.94 15.55 -3.76
N PHE A 46 -9.91 14.85 -4.35
CA PHE A 46 -9.87 13.42 -4.57
C PHE A 46 -9.81 13.18 -6.09
N PRO A 47 -8.63 13.35 -6.73
CA PRO A 47 -8.45 12.85 -8.08
C PRO A 47 -8.81 11.37 -8.05
N SER A 48 -9.95 11.00 -8.62
CA SER A 48 -10.32 9.60 -8.66
C SER A 48 -9.25 8.90 -9.48
N ASP A 49 -8.56 7.92 -8.90
CA ASP A 49 -7.67 7.01 -9.63
C ASP A 49 -8.39 6.22 -10.76
N ALA A 50 -9.61 6.60 -11.14
CA ALA A 50 -10.43 6.01 -12.18
C ALA A 50 -10.01 6.45 -13.60
N THR A 51 -9.05 7.37 -13.74
CA THR A 51 -8.41 7.63 -15.03
C THR A 51 -7.32 6.56 -15.26
N PHE A 52 -7.74 5.46 -15.89
CA PHE A 52 -6.86 4.40 -16.37
C PHE A 52 -5.98 3.71 -15.29
N LYS A 53 -6.61 2.94 -14.39
CA LYS A 53 -5.98 1.76 -13.76
C LYS A 53 -5.77 0.60 -14.74
N VAL A 54 -5.54 0.89 -16.02
CA VAL A 54 -4.90 -0.10 -16.89
C VAL A 54 -3.43 -0.04 -16.48
N LYS A 55 -3.06 -0.77 -15.42
CA LYS A 55 -1.64 -1.07 -15.19
C LYS A 55 -1.19 -1.79 -16.45
N PRO A 56 -0.34 -1.19 -17.31
CA PRO A 56 0.25 -1.97 -18.38
C PRO A 56 0.94 -3.16 -17.71
N PRO A 57 0.78 -4.39 -18.21
CA PRO A 57 1.48 -5.52 -17.63
C PRO A 57 2.96 -5.14 -17.60
N THR A 58 3.55 -5.16 -16.42
CA THR A 58 4.95 -4.83 -16.23
C THR A 58 5.76 -5.96 -16.84
N LEU A 59 5.96 -5.89 -18.17
CA LEU A 59 6.77 -6.84 -18.92
C LEU A 59 8.21 -6.93 -18.37
N TYR A 60 8.61 -5.95 -17.55
CA TYR A 60 9.88 -5.86 -16.84
C TYR A 60 9.75 -5.74 -15.30
N SER A 61 8.72 -6.31 -14.66
CA SER A 61 8.62 -6.31 -13.19
C SER A 61 9.70 -7.15 -12.48
N LYS A 62 10.48 -7.96 -13.21
CA LYS A 62 11.63 -8.68 -12.66
C LYS A 62 12.76 -7.75 -12.23
N SER A 63 12.99 -6.61 -12.89
CA SER A 63 14.15 -5.76 -12.54
C SER A 63 13.99 -5.09 -11.17
N LEU A 64 12.77 -4.64 -10.83
CA LEU A 64 12.47 -4.03 -9.52
C LEU A 64 12.53 -5.04 -8.36
N THR A 65 12.11 -6.29 -8.57
CA THR A 65 12.26 -7.34 -7.55
C THR A 65 13.71 -7.81 -7.44
N THR A 66 14.43 -7.94 -8.56
CA THR A 66 15.86 -8.27 -8.56
C THR A 66 16.70 -7.18 -7.90
N GLU A 67 16.40 -5.89 -8.12
CA GLU A 67 17.15 -4.80 -7.48
C GLU A 67 16.95 -4.77 -5.95
N ASN A 68 15.70 -4.96 -5.49
CA ASN A 68 15.41 -5.03 -4.06
C ASN A 68 16.03 -6.28 -3.40
N ASN A 69 16.00 -7.43 -4.09
CA ASN A 69 16.68 -8.63 -3.62
C ASN A 69 18.20 -8.45 -3.62
N PHE A 70 18.78 -7.75 -4.60
CA PHE A 70 20.21 -7.47 -4.66
C PHE A 70 20.66 -6.57 -3.50
N LYS A 71 19.91 -5.50 -3.21
CA LYS A 71 20.14 -4.62 -2.05
C LYS A 71 20.03 -5.37 -0.72
N ASN A 72 19.07 -6.29 -0.60
CA ASN A 72 18.94 -7.12 0.60
C ASN A 72 20.10 -8.13 0.73
N ASN A 73 20.47 -8.78 -0.37
CA ASN A 73 21.59 -9.73 -0.41
C ASN A 73 22.92 -9.07 -0.06
N GLU A 74 23.17 -7.84 -0.52
CA GLU A 74 24.37 -7.07 -0.17
C GLU A 74 24.48 -6.82 1.34
N LYS A 75 23.35 -6.48 1.98
CA LYS A 75 23.28 -6.29 3.43
C LYS A 75 23.52 -7.59 4.20
N GLU A 76 22.95 -8.71 3.74
CA GLU A 76 23.18 -10.03 4.34
C GLU A 76 24.63 -10.50 4.17
N MET A 77 25.23 -10.28 3.00
CA MET A 77 26.65 -10.56 2.74
C MET A 77 27.56 -9.74 3.67
N ALA A 78 27.26 -8.46 3.89
CA ALA A 78 28.02 -7.61 4.81
C ALA A 78 27.95 -8.13 6.27
N ASN A 79 26.77 -8.59 6.70
CA ASN A 79 26.60 -9.19 8.03
C ASN A 79 27.42 -10.48 8.18
N ILE A 80 27.39 -11.37 7.17
CA ILE A 80 28.18 -12.61 7.19
C ILE A 80 29.68 -12.31 7.27
N VAL A 81 30.18 -11.33 6.50
CA VAL A 81 31.59 -10.92 6.54
C VAL A 81 31.98 -10.38 7.92
N ASN A 82 31.09 -9.62 8.56
CA ASN A 82 31.32 -9.12 9.90
C ASN A 82 31.38 -10.26 10.94
N GLU A 83 30.46 -11.23 10.86
CA GLU A 83 30.49 -12.42 11.72
C GLU A 83 31.78 -13.22 11.53
N LEU A 84 32.17 -13.50 10.28
CA LEU A 84 33.43 -14.20 9.97
C LEU A 84 34.66 -13.44 10.49
N LYS A 85 34.65 -12.10 10.47
CA LYS A 85 35.73 -11.27 11.04
C LYS A 85 35.85 -11.47 12.55
N THR A 86 34.72 -11.55 13.27
CA THR A 86 34.76 -11.81 14.72
C THR A 86 35.29 -13.21 15.04
N LEU A 87 34.92 -14.22 14.24
CA LEU A 87 35.44 -15.58 14.35
C LEU A 87 36.94 -15.65 14.02
N LYS A 88 37.41 -14.84 13.07
CA LYS A 88 38.85 -14.68 12.78
C LYS A 88 39.62 -14.16 13.99
N VAL A 89 39.08 -13.16 14.69
CA VAL A 89 39.69 -12.63 15.93
C VAL A 89 39.71 -13.69 17.04
N LYS A 90 38.67 -14.52 17.17
CA LYS A 90 38.67 -15.66 18.12
C LYS A 90 39.75 -16.69 17.80
N ARG A 91 39.94 -17.00 16.51
CA ARG A 91 41.04 -17.87 16.03
C ARG A 91 42.40 -17.28 16.40
N ASP A 92 42.61 -15.98 16.16
CA ASP A 92 43.88 -15.31 16.50
C ASP A 92 44.16 -15.30 18.01
N ARG A 93 43.11 -15.44 18.84
CA ARG A 93 43.21 -15.59 20.30
C ARG A 93 43.28 -17.04 20.78
N ASN A 94 43.42 -18.02 19.88
CA ASN A 94 43.39 -19.46 20.16
C ASN A 94 42.15 -19.95 20.93
N ALA A 95 41.03 -19.23 20.86
CA ALA A 95 39.79 -19.52 21.59
C ALA A 95 38.69 -20.12 20.69
N LEU A 96 39.06 -20.70 19.55
CA LEU A 96 38.12 -21.21 18.55
C LEU A 96 37.63 -22.61 18.95
N GLN A 97 36.31 -22.78 19.01
CA GLN A 97 35.70 -24.08 19.34
C GLN A 97 35.31 -24.87 18.08
N LYS A 98 35.06 -26.17 18.23
CA LYS A 98 34.63 -27.05 17.12
C LYS A 98 33.27 -26.61 16.54
N GLU A 99 32.41 -26.06 17.39
CA GLU A 99 31.12 -25.45 17.02
C GLU A 99 31.31 -24.21 16.12
N ASP A 100 32.30 -23.37 16.45
CA ASP A 100 32.65 -22.21 15.61
C ASP A 100 33.12 -22.65 14.22
N SER A 101 33.74 -23.84 14.09
CA SER A 101 34.19 -24.37 12.79
C SER A 101 33.01 -24.72 11.89
N LEU A 102 31.98 -25.37 12.44
CA LEU A 102 30.73 -25.66 11.73
C LEU A 102 30.02 -24.37 11.33
N ARG A 103 30.04 -23.36 12.22
CA ARG A 103 29.44 -22.05 11.95
C ARG A 103 30.16 -21.31 10.83
N ILE A 104 31.50 -21.37 10.78
CA ILE A 104 32.30 -20.78 9.69
C ILE A 104 31.92 -21.41 8.34
N GLU A 105 31.81 -22.73 8.28
CA GLU A 105 31.44 -23.45 7.06
C GLU A 105 30.03 -23.08 6.59
N TYR A 106 29.08 -23.03 7.52
CA TYR A 106 27.70 -22.60 7.24
C TYR A 106 27.67 -21.16 6.69
N LEU A 107 28.33 -20.22 7.34
CA LEU A 107 28.39 -18.82 6.94
C LEU A 107 29.07 -18.64 5.58
N TYR A 108 30.15 -19.38 5.34
CA TYR A 108 30.86 -19.36 4.06
C TYR A 108 29.97 -19.87 2.92
N ASN A 109 29.25 -20.97 3.13
CA ASN A 109 28.33 -21.52 2.14
C ASN A 109 27.17 -20.53 1.86
N GLN A 110 26.60 -19.91 2.90
CA GLN A 110 25.56 -18.90 2.75
C GLN A 110 26.05 -17.70 1.92
N TYR A 111 27.28 -17.23 2.18
CA TYR A 111 27.90 -16.16 1.40
C TYR A 111 28.07 -16.53 -0.08
N GLN A 112 28.52 -17.75 -0.38
CA GLN A 112 28.68 -18.23 -1.76
C GLN A 112 27.34 -18.30 -2.50
N LYS A 113 26.28 -18.76 -1.85
CA LYS A 113 24.92 -18.79 -2.43
C LYS A 113 24.41 -17.39 -2.75
N LEU A 114 24.59 -16.43 -1.83
CA LEU A 114 24.20 -15.04 -2.03
C LEU A 114 25.00 -14.36 -3.16
N LYS A 115 26.29 -14.70 -3.30
CA LYS A 115 27.17 -14.15 -4.35
C LYS A 115 26.89 -14.71 -5.74
N ASN A 116 26.63 -16.01 -5.85
CA ASN A 116 26.52 -16.71 -7.14
C ASN A 116 25.07 -16.91 -7.60
N GLY A 117 24.08 -16.56 -6.77
CA GLY A 117 22.65 -16.64 -7.11
C GLY A 117 22.13 -18.07 -7.31
N HIS A 118 22.82 -19.07 -6.77
CA HIS A 118 22.51 -20.51 -6.86
C HIS A 118 22.50 -21.16 -5.49
#